data_AF-A0A9E1E0E9-F1
#
_entry.id   AF-A0A9E1E0E9-F1
#
_cell.length_a   1.000
_cell.length_b   1.000
_cell.length_c   1.000
_cell.angle_alpha   90.00
_cell.angle_beta   90.00
_cell.angle_gamma   90.00
#
_symmetry.space_group_name_H-M   'P 1'
#
loop_
_entity.id
_entity.type
_entity.pdbx_description
1 polymer ?
#
loop_
_entity_poly.entity_id
_entity_poly.type
_entity_poly.pdbx_seq_one_letter_code
_entity_poly.pdbx_strand_id
1 'polypeptide(L)'
;MNIPRIIMLVLALAGGSGWAAAQDRLYVGEAVIEEASAMRDRPPLLDALNQVLVRLTGQVGADLVATLEIDAERAGDLALGRQFRRVEVPGDDRGDREQRRLRVDFDPAAVNRLIEEAGLQRWGSERPEMLLWIVTEGRRGAEFLEQDRRLQHTIDELAFRYGIELTRPILDASDRVDVTPADVRGGFTGVAVDAMRRYGADGVIMLDLRPNRDFWTGRWAWRIADSESTFQRSGAARGEVLELGLGRIAESLAARFSVRPTANTAQRVVVSGIETPAHYNEVQRFLENLTGVESVRVLGAVGSAMTFSVRSSTDGLRQRIELTGPLEFQHHDLAAGALHYRFAL
;
A
#
# COMPACT_ATOMS: atom_id res chain seq x y z
N MET A 1 7.13 62.61 2.53
CA MET A 1 7.63 61.59 1.58
C MET A 1 7.16 60.24 2.09
N ASN A 2 6.06 59.74 1.53
CA ASN A 2 5.36 58.54 1.97
C ASN A 2 6.08 57.29 1.47
N ILE A 3 6.42 56.37 2.37
CA ILE A 3 6.84 55.00 2.01
C ILE A 3 5.65 54.08 2.37
N PRO A 4 4.99 53.43 1.40
CA PRO A 4 3.92 52.49 1.71
C PRO A 4 4.51 51.19 2.29
N ARG A 5 4.01 50.77 3.45
CA ARG A 5 4.23 49.44 4.01
C ARG A 5 3.45 48.42 3.19
N ILE A 6 4.15 47.68 2.33
CA ILE A 6 3.61 46.49 1.68
C ILE A 6 3.66 45.35 2.70
N ILE A 7 2.49 44.96 3.22
CA ILE A 7 2.32 43.73 3.99
C ILE A 7 2.25 42.60 2.97
N MET A 8 3.31 41.80 2.88
CA MET A 8 3.38 40.62 2.04
C MET A 8 2.69 39.47 2.80
N LEU A 9 1.44 39.19 2.44
CA LEU A 9 0.70 38.03 2.93
C LEU A 9 1.28 36.77 2.28
N VAL A 10 2.11 36.03 3.02
CA VAL A 10 2.58 34.70 2.60
C VAL A 10 1.43 33.73 2.84
N LEU A 11 0.71 33.40 1.77
CA LEU A 11 -0.31 32.35 1.76
C LEU A 11 0.42 30.99 1.72
N ALA A 12 0.57 30.35 2.87
CA ALA A 12 1.08 28.98 2.94
C ALA A 12 0.00 28.02 2.40
N LEU A 13 0.07 27.69 1.11
CA LEU A 13 -0.59 26.50 0.56
C LEU A 13 0.17 25.26 1.04
N ALA A 14 -0.21 24.76 2.21
CA ALA A 14 0.14 23.41 2.64
C ALA A 14 -1.16 22.60 2.73
N GLY A 15 -1.36 21.68 1.79
CA GLY A 15 -2.49 20.75 1.82
C GLY A 15 -2.81 20.19 0.44
N GLY A 16 -2.42 18.94 0.18
CA GLY A 16 -2.98 18.14 -0.92
C GLY A 16 -2.02 17.35 -1.80
N SER A 17 -0.70 17.47 -1.65
CA SER A 17 0.25 16.82 -2.58
C SER A 17 0.60 15.35 -2.24
N GLY A 18 0.27 14.86 -1.05
CA GLY A 18 0.60 13.49 -0.64
C GLY A 18 -0.18 12.41 -1.41
N TRP A 19 -1.49 12.62 -1.61
CA TRP A 19 -2.38 11.66 -2.25
C TRP A 19 -2.13 11.51 -3.76
N ALA A 20 -1.88 12.61 -4.47
CA ALA A 20 -1.56 12.56 -5.91
C ALA A 20 -0.22 11.86 -6.17
N ALA A 21 0.79 12.11 -5.33
CA ALA A 21 2.11 11.48 -5.46
C ALA A 21 2.10 9.98 -5.12
N ALA A 22 1.25 9.54 -4.19
CA ALA A 22 1.10 8.12 -3.84
C ALA A 22 0.41 7.33 -4.96
N GLN A 23 -0.64 7.89 -5.57
CA GLN A 23 -1.36 7.26 -6.69
C GLN A 23 -0.49 7.14 -7.95
N ASP A 24 0.34 8.16 -8.23
CA ASP A 24 1.28 8.14 -9.35
C ASP A 24 2.29 6.99 -9.24
N ARG A 25 2.76 6.66 -8.03
CA ARG A 25 3.76 5.59 -7.83
C ARG A 25 3.25 4.20 -8.17
N LEU A 26 1.94 3.95 -8.12
CA LEU A 26 1.37 2.63 -8.39
C LEU A 26 1.59 2.20 -9.85
N TYR A 27 1.58 3.15 -10.77
CA TYR A 27 1.75 2.93 -12.22
C TYR A 27 3.19 3.13 -12.68
N VAL A 28 4.15 3.20 -11.74
CA VAL A 28 5.59 3.24 -12.05
C VAL A 28 6.18 1.85 -11.92
N GLY A 29 6.75 1.34 -13.01
CA GLY A 29 7.50 0.09 -13.03
C GLY A 29 9.01 0.32 -13.05
N GLU A 30 9.75 -0.54 -12.38
CA GLU A 30 11.21 -0.59 -12.42
C GLU A 30 11.72 -1.97 -12.83
N ALA A 31 12.72 -1.98 -13.72
CA ALA A 31 13.41 -3.19 -14.15
C ALA A 31 14.93 -3.00 -14.09
N VAL A 32 15.63 -4.02 -13.59
CA VAL A 32 17.10 -4.04 -13.51
C VAL A 32 17.70 -4.33 -14.90
N ILE A 33 18.78 -3.62 -15.24
CA ILE A 33 19.51 -3.75 -16.51
C ILE A 33 20.96 -4.19 -16.22
N GLU A 34 21.12 -5.37 -15.62
CA GLU A 34 22.41 -6.05 -15.43
C GLU A 34 22.67 -7.06 -16.56
N GLU A 35 23.93 -7.42 -16.83
CA GLU A 35 24.29 -8.42 -17.85
C GLU A 35 23.67 -9.80 -17.59
N ALA A 36 23.48 -10.18 -16.32
CA ALA A 36 22.76 -11.41 -15.95
C ALA A 36 21.25 -11.33 -16.28
N SER A 37 20.66 -10.13 -16.30
CA SER A 37 19.32 -9.88 -16.84
C SER A 37 19.31 -9.76 -18.36
N ALA A 38 20.44 -9.42 -19.00
CA ALA A 38 20.60 -9.50 -20.47
C ALA A 38 20.69 -10.95 -20.98
N MET A 39 20.98 -11.91 -20.10
CA MET A 39 20.81 -13.35 -20.36
C MET A 39 19.35 -13.83 -20.27
N ARG A 40 18.41 -12.98 -19.81
CA ARG A 40 16.99 -13.23 -19.99
C ARG A 40 16.59 -12.67 -21.36
N ASP A 41 15.96 -13.48 -22.20
CA ASP A 41 15.39 -13.07 -23.50
C ASP A 41 14.16 -12.14 -23.37
N ARG A 42 13.99 -11.47 -22.23
CA ARG A 42 12.84 -10.62 -21.93
C ARG A 42 13.26 -9.15 -21.88
N PRO A 43 12.63 -8.27 -22.67
CA PRO A 43 12.87 -6.83 -22.59
C PRO A 43 12.56 -6.26 -21.19
N PRO A 44 13.42 -5.40 -20.61
CA PRO A 44 13.18 -4.79 -19.29
C PRO A 44 11.86 -4.01 -19.17
N LEU A 45 11.33 -3.51 -20.29
CA LEU A 45 10.02 -2.87 -20.34
C LEU A 45 8.89 -3.82 -19.88
N LEU A 46 8.99 -5.11 -20.24
CA LEU A 46 8.02 -6.12 -19.86
C LEU A 46 8.13 -6.48 -18.38
N ASP A 47 9.33 -6.50 -17.81
CA ASP A 47 9.53 -6.67 -16.37
C ASP A 47 8.92 -5.50 -15.58
N ALA A 48 9.14 -4.27 -16.05
CA ALA A 48 8.56 -3.07 -15.45
C ALA A 48 7.02 -3.08 -15.51
N LEU A 49 6.44 -3.46 -16.65
CA LEU A 49 4.98 -3.60 -16.77
C LEU A 49 4.45 -4.73 -15.88
N ASN A 50 5.13 -5.88 -15.84
CA ASN A 50 4.71 -6.99 -14.99
C ASN A 50 4.72 -6.60 -13.51
N GLN A 51 5.72 -5.84 -13.05
CA GLN A 51 5.74 -5.32 -11.69
C GLN A 51 4.50 -4.45 -11.40
N VAL A 52 4.11 -3.56 -12.32
CA VAL A 52 2.91 -2.72 -12.16
C VAL A 52 1.64 -3.57 -12.13
N LEU A 53 1.50 -4.54 -13.03
CA LEU A 53 0.33 -5.43 -13.06
C LEU A 53 0.22 -6.27 -11.78
N VAL A 54 1.33 -6.84 -11.30
CA VAL A 54 1.36 -7.59 -10.03
C VAL A 54 0.95 -6.70 -8.87
N ARG A 55 1.47 -5.47 -8.80
CA ARG A 55 1.11 -4.49 -7.77
C ARG A 55 -0.38 -4.13 -7.78
N LEU A 56 -0.93 -3.92 -8.98
CA LEU A 56 -2.32 -3.49 -9.16
C LEU A 56 -3.33 -4.63 -9.02
N THR A 57 -2.93 -5.88 -9.18
CA THR A 57 -3.85 -7.03 -9.10
C THR A 57 -3.64 -7.89 -7.86
N GLY A 58 -2.48 -7.76 -7.20
CA GLY A 58 -2.08 -8.60 -6.07
C GLY A 58 -1.71 -10.04 -6.44
N GLN A 59 -1.57 -10.37 -7.73
CA GLN A 59 -1.14 -11.69 -8.17
C GLN A 59 0.38 -11.86 -8.03
N VAL A 60 0.83 -12.00 -6.78
CA VAL A 60 2.25 -12.13 -6.48
C VAL A 60 2.83 -13.38 -7.14
N GLY A 61 4.02 -13.22 -7.74
CA GLY A 61 4.72 -14.31 -8.43
C GLY A 61 4.16 -14.66 -9.81
N ALA A 62 3.06 -14.04 -10.25
CA ALA A 62 2.53 -14.24 -11.60
C ALA A 62 3.35 -13.46 -12.65
N ASP A 63 3.45 -14.03 -13.84
CA ASP A 63 3.86 -13.34 -15.05
C ASP A 63 2.62 -12.96 -15.86
N LEU A 64 2.01 -11.83 -15.47
CA LEU A 64 0.78 -11.33 -16.08
C LEU A 64 1.01 -10.85 -17.50
N VAL A 65 2.17 -10.28 -17.79
CA VAL A 65 2.51 -9.89 -19.16
C VAL A 65 2.61 -11.12 -20.08
N ALA A 66 3.21 -12.22 -19.62
CA ALA A 66 3.21 -13.47 -20.39
C ALA A 66 1.81 -14.09 -20.49
N THR A 67 1.05 -14.08 -19.39
CA THR A 67 -0.32 -14.64 -19.33
C THR A 67 -1.29 -13.88 -20.26
N LEU A 68 -1.12 -12.56 -20.38
CA LEU A 68 -1.91 -11.69 -21.24
C LEU A 68 -1.30 -11.53 -22.65
N GLU A 69 -0.23 -12.28 -22.95
CA GLU A 69 0.46 -12.28 -24.25
C GLU A 69 0.89 -10.87 -24.71
N ILE A 70 1.31 -10.02 -23.76
CA ILE A 70 1.73 -8.64 -24.03
C ILE A 70 3.19 -8.63 -24.48
N ASP A 71 3.41 -8.15 -25.70
CA ASP A 71 4.74 -7.92 -26.24
C ASP A 71 5.30 -6.52 -25.90
N ALA A 72 6.54 -6.27 -26.32
CA ALA A 72 7.24 -5.02 -26.02
C ALA A 72 6.68 -3.79 -26.75
N GLU A 73 6.02 -4.00 -27.89
CA GLU A 73 5.36 -2.92 -28.64
C GLU A 73 4.11 -2.47 -27.88
N ARG A 74 3.26 -3.43 -27.51
CA ARG A 74 2.06 -3.16 -26.72
C ARG A 74 2.37 -2.59 -25.34
N ALA A 75 3.39 -3.11 -24.65
CA ALA A 75 3.87 -2.50 -23.41
C ALA A 75 4.41 -1.08 -23.61
N GLY A 76 4.91 -0.78 -24.81
CA GLY A 76 5.37 0.53 -25.19
C GLY A 76 4.25 1.55 -25.38
N ASP A 77 3.12 1.14 -25.94
CA ASP A 77 1.92 1.96 -26.09
C ASP A 77 1.30 2.36 -24.75
N LEU A 78 1.51 1.54 -23.71
CA LEU A 78 1.05 1.82 -22.35
C LEU A 78 1.97 2.80 -21.61
N ALA A 79 3.18 3.07 -22.11
CA ALA A 79 4.18 3.87 -21.41
C ALA A 79 4.06 5.37 -21.76
N LEU A 80 3.95 6.22 -20.74
CA LEU A 80 4.01 7.68 -20.88
C LEU A 80 5.45 8.21 -20.92
N GLY A 81 6.36 7.54 -20.23
CA GLY A 81 7.75 7.98 -20.11
C GLY A 81 8.70 6.85 -19.70
N ARG A 82 9.97 6.99 -20.09
CA ARG A 82 11.04 6.04 -19.76
C ARG A 82 12.29 6.78 -19.32
N GLN A 83 12.87 6.33 -18.22
CA GLN A 83 14.10 6.92 -17.67
C GLN A 83 15.08 5.83 -17.25
N PHE A 84 16.33 5.94 -17.69
CA PHE A 84 17.42 5.14 -17.16
C PHE A 84 18.02 5.82 -15.93
N ARG A 85 18.15 5.09 -14.83
CA ARG A 85 18.73 5.59 -13.58
C ARG A 85 19.84 4.66 -13.09
N ARG A 86 20.81 5.25 -12.41
CA ARG A 86 21.80 4.53 -11.61
C ARG A 86 21.39 4.67 -10.16
N VAL A 87 21.26 3.55 -9.48
CA VAL A 87 20.90 3.50 -8.06
C VAL A 87 21.99 2.74 -7.32
N GLU A 88 22.40 3.26 -6.18
CA GLU A 88 23.28 2.54 -5.27
C GLU A 88 22.42 1.56 -4.47
N VAL A 89 22.74 0.27 -4.59
CA VAL A 89 22.09 -0.77 -3.79
C VAL A 89 23.13 -1.37 -2.84
N PRO A 90 22.77 -1.65 -1.58
CA PRO A 90 23.67 -2.34 -0.66
C PRO A 90 24.19 -3.65 -1.27
N GLY A 91 25.48 -3.68 -1.62
CA GLY A 91 26.14 -4.87 -2.18
C GLY A 91 26.68 -5.78 -1.08
N ASP A 92 27.32 -6.89 -1.47
CA ASP A 92 27.93 -7.84 -0.54
C ASP A 92 29.10 -7.24 0.27
N ASP A 93 30.03 -8.03 0.79
CA ASP A 93 31.09 -7.58 1.72
C ASP A 93 32.07 -6.54 1.13
N ARG A 94 31.79 -6.06 -0.08
CA ARG A 94 32.54 -5.06 -0.85
C ARG A 94 31.92 -3.65 -0.86
N GLY A 95 30.85 -3.43 -0.10
CA GLY A 95 30.17 -2.13 -0.02
C GLY A 95 29.03 -1.98 -1.03
N ASP A 96 28.56 -0.75 -1.20
CA ASP A 96 27.42 -0.44 -2.06
C ASP A 96 27.79 -0.67 -3.54
N ARG A 97 26.87 -1.23 -4.32
CA ARG A 97 27.05 -1.54 -5.74
C ARG A 97 26.16 -0.66 -6.59
N GLU A 98 26.68 -0.13 -7.69
CA GLU A 98 25.89 0.64 -8.65
C GLU A 98 25.05 -0.31 -9.51
N GLN A 99 23.75 -0.08 -9.56
CA GLN A 99 22.81 -0.83 -10.38
C GLN A 99 22.11 0.10 -11.36
N ARG A 100 22.05 -0.30 -12.64
CA ARG A 100 21.26 0.42 -13.66
C ARG A 100 19.84 -0.11 -13.67
N ARG A 101 18.87 0.81 -13.70
CA ARG A 101 17.43 0.51 -13.76
C ARG A 101 16.75 1.28 -14.88
N LEU A 102 15.80 0.62 -15.54
CA LEU A 102 14.77 1.27 -16.35
C LEU A 102 13.59 1.58 -15.44
N ARG A 103 13.25 2.87 -15.29
CA ARG A 103 11.98 3.32 -14.73
C ARG A 103 11.03 3.64 -15.88
N VAL A 104 9.80 3.18 -15.78
CA VAL A 104 8.74 3.43 -16.76
C VAL A 104 7.53 3.96 -16.02
N ASP A 105 7.03 5.12 -16.44
CA ASP A 105 5.76 5.67 -15.99
C ASP A 105 4.69 5.23 -17.00
N PHE A 106 3.71 4.44 -16.57
CA PHE A 106 2.63 3.93 -17.43
C PHE A 106 1.37 4.79 -17.33
N ASP A 107 0.58 4.81 -18.40
CA ASP A 107 -0.71 5.49 -18.45
C ASP A 107 -1.72 4.76 -17.54
N PRO A 108 -2.19 5.39 -16.45
CA PRO A 108 -3.12 4.76 -15.53
C PRO A 108 -4.42 4.32 -16.19
N ALA A 109 -4.98 5.11 -17.11
CA ALA A 109 -6.22 4.80 -17.79
C ALA A 109 -6.03 3.61 -18.75
N ALA A 110 -4.91 3.56 -19.48
CA ALA A 110 -4.63 2.45 -20.38
C ALA A 110 -4.36 1.14 -19.63
N VAL A 111 -3.58 1.18 -18.55
CA VAL A 111 -3.31 0.00 -17.70
C VAL A 111 -4.58 -0.49 -17.01
N ASN A 112 -5.42 0.42 -16.51
CA ASN A 112 -6.69 0.01 -15.89
C ASN A 112 -7.64 -0.65 -16.88
N ARG A 113 -7.76 -0.11 -18.11
CA ARG A 113 -8.53 -0.77 -19.17
C ARG A 113 -8.01 -2.16 -19.49
N LEU A 114 -6.69 -2.33 -19.57
CA LEU A 114 -6.07 -3.65 -19.79
C LEU A 114 -6.46 -4.65 -18.68
N ILE A 115 -6.40 -4.24 -17.41
CA ILE A 115 -6.79 -5.08 -16.26
C ILE A 115 -8.28 -5.44 -16.34
N GLU A 116 -9.13 -4.47 -16.67
CA GLU A 116 -10.59 -4.65 -16.80
C GLU A 116 -10.97 -5.56 -17.97
N GLU A 117 -10.38 -5.35 -19.16
CA GLU A 117 -10.58 -6.19 -20.36
C GLU A 117 -10.14 -7.63 -20.13
N ALA A 118 -9.09 -7.84 -19.33
CA ALA A 118 -8.61 -9.14 -18.91
C ALA A 118 -9.47 -9.79 -17.80
N GLY A 119 -10.50 -9.10 -17.28
CA GLY A 119 -11.36 -9.60 -16.20
C GLY A 119 -10.64 -9.78 -14.86
N LEU A 120 -9.50 -9.10 -14.67
CA LEU A 120 -8.70 -9.21 -13.46
C LEU A 120 -9.27 -8.31 -12.36
N GLN A 121 -9.15 -8.76 -11.11
CA GLN A 121 -9.48 -7.93 -9.95
C GLN A 121 -8.42 -6.85 -9.77
N ARG A 122 -8.84 -5.65 -9.34
CA ARG A 122 -7.93 -4.53 -9.15
C ARG A 122 -7.88 -4.12 -7.69
N TRP A 123 -6.68 -4.13 -7.11
CA TRP A 123 -6.39 -3.50 -5.84
C TRP A 123 -6.12 -2.01 -6.04
N GLY A 124 -7.05 -1.20 -5.54
CA GLY A 124 -7.06 0.25 -5.69
C GLY A 124 -5.88 1.00 -5.05
N SER A 125 -6.01 2.32 -5.00
CA SER A 125 -5.07 3.19 -4.29
C SER A 125 -5.21 3.13 -2.77
N GLU A 126 -6.32 2.62 -2.25
CA GLU A 126 -6.54 2.45 -0.82
C GLU A 126 -5.77 1.22 -0.35
N ARG A 127 -4.54 1.47 0.10
CA ARG A 127 -3.61 0.44 0.56
C ARG A 127 -3.33 0.68 2.03
N PRO A 128 -3.50 -0.35 2.87
CA PRO A 128 -3.26 -0.18 4.29
C PRO A 128 -1.77 -0.01 4.56
N GLU A 129 -1.45 0.91 5.46
CA GLU A 129 -0.13 1.08 6.01
C GLU A 129 0.10 0.04 7.12
N MET A 130 1.14 -0.79 6.99
CA MET A 130 1.43 -1.86 7.93
C MET A 130 2.67 -1.54 8.77
N LEU A 131 2.54 -1.57 10.10
CA LEU A 131 3.66 -1.43 11.03
C LEU A 131 4.44 -2.74 11.15
N LEU A 132 5.67 -2.76 10.62
CA LEU A 132 6.53 -3.93 10.55
C LEU A 132 7.52 -4.00 11.70
N TRP A 133 7.37 -5.02 12.55
CA TRP A 133 8.30 -5.43 13.60
C TRP A 133 9.10 -6.64 13.13
N ILE A 134 10.42 -6.60 13.33
CA ILE A 134 11.30 -7.70 12.97
C ILE A 134 12.23 -8.00 14.13
N VAL A 135 12.32 -9.29 14.49
CA VAL A 135 13.33 -9.80 15.42
C VAL A 135 14.18 -10.87 14.76
N THR A 136 15.44 -10.92 15.18
CA THR A 136 16.42 -11.92 14.79
C THR A 136 17.01 -12.61 16.01
N GLU A 137 17.71 -13.73 15.79
CA GLU A 137 18.48 -14.38 16.85
C GLU A 137 19.76 -13.58 17.14
N GLY A 138 19.86 -13.03 18.36
CA GLY A 138 21.04 -12.33 18.87
C GLY A 138 21.84 -13.18 19.87
N ARG A 139 22.88 -12.59 20.45
CA ARG A 139 23.78 -13.31 21.41
C ARG A 139 23.11 -13.69 22.73
N ARG A 140 22.05 -12.98 23.12
CA ARG A 140 21.32 -13.16 24.40
C ARG A 140 19.88 -13.62 24.19
N GLY A 141 19.55 -14.10 22.99
CA GLY A 141 18.19 -14.43 22.56
C GLY A 141 17.66 -13.45 21.52
N ALA A 142 16.34 -13.35 21.43
CA ALA A 142 15.66 -12.47 20.46
C ALA A 142 16.09 -11.00 20.64
N GLU A 143 16.45 -10.34 19.55
CA GLU A 143 16.67 -8.91 19.51
C GLU A 143 15.97 -8.30 18.30
N PHE A 144 15.58 -7.03 18.39
CA PHE A 144 15.04 -6.32 17.23
C PHE A 144 16.09 -6.23 16.14
N LEU A 145 15.64 -6.31 14.89
CA LEU A 145 16.51 -6.07 13.75
C LEU A 145 16.92 -4.59 13.75
N GLU A 146 18.13 -4.33 14.22
CA GLU A 146 18.74 -3.00 14.21
C GLU A 146 19.86 -2.96 13.15
N GLN A 147 19.88 -1.92 12.32
CA GLN A 147 21.01 -1.56 11.44
C GLN A 147 21.43 -2.61 10.37
N ASP A 148 20.49 -3.26 9.68
CA ASP A 148 20.79 -4.08 8.49
C ASP A 148 20.37 -3.36 7.19
N ARG A 149 21.27 -2.55 6.61
CA ARG A 149 20.98 -1.78 5.38
C ARG A 149 20.51 -2.65 4.21
N ARG A 150 21.05 -3.87 4.06
CA ARG A 150 20.67 -4.77 2.95
C ARG A 150 19.27 -5.31 3.13
N LEU A 151 18.95 -5.76 4.35
CA LEU A 151 17.65 -6.32 4.63
C LEU A 151 16.57 -5.24 4.55
N GLN A 152 16.86 -4.03 5.04
CA GLN A 152 15.96 -2.89 4.87
C GLN A 152 15.72 -2.54 3.40
N HIS A 153 16.78 -2.44 2.60
CA HIS A 153 16.64 -2.23 1.15
C HIS A 153 15.82 -3.33 0.47
N THR A 154 16.03 -4.60 0.87
CA THR A 154 15.25 -5.74 0.33
C THR A 154 13.77 -5.61 0.69
N ILE A 155 13.45 -5.22 1.92
CA ILE A 155 12.06 -4.99 2.36
C ILE A 155 11.44 -3.86 1.53
N ASP A 156 12.15 -2.75 1.33
CA ASP A 156 11.65 -1.61 0.55
C ASP A 156 11.38 -1.99 -0.91
N GLU A 157 12.28 -2.78 -1.53
CA GLU A 157 12.10 -3.30 -2.89
C GLU A 157 10.88 -4.23 -3.01
N LEU A 158 10.68 -5.11 -2.03
CA LEU A 158 9.54 -6.03 -2.01
C LEU A 158 8.22 -5.29 -1.74
N ALA A 159 8.23 -4.35 -0.81
CA ALA A 159 7.08 -3.48 -0.51
C ALA A 159 6.68 -2.67 -1.74
N PHE A 160 7.66 -2.08 -2.44
CA PHE A 160 7.42 -1.39 -3.70
C PHE A 160 6.92 -2.36 -4.79
N ARG A 161 7.51 -3.54 -4.94
CA ARG A 161 7.11 -4.53 -5.96
C ARG A 161 5.66 -4.99 -5.76
N TYR A 162 5.24 -5.24 -4.53
CA TYR A 162 3.91 -5.76 -4.21
C TYR A 162 2.88 -4.66 -3.89
N GLY A 163 3.33 -3.41 -3.74
CA GLY A 163 2.49 -2.29 -3.38
C GLY A 163 1.96 -2.42 -1.96
N ILE A 164 2.80 -2.83 -1.02
CA ILE A 164 2.51 -2.77 0.41
C ILE A 164 3.10 -1.48 0.94
N GLU A 165 2.32 -0.73 1.71
CA GLU A 165 2.83 0.42 2.45
C GLU A 165 3.34 -0.07 3.82
N LEU A 166 4.61 0.19 4.11
CA LEU A 166 5.27 -0.29 5.31
C LEU A 166 5.87 0.87 6.09
N THR A 167 5.54 0.94 7.38
CA THR A 167 6.24 1.76 8.36
C THR A 167 6.91 0.87 9.39
N ARG A 168 7.97 1.38 10.02
CA ARG A 168 8.77 0.65 11.02
C ARG A 168 8.84 1.46 12.30
N PRO A 169 8.86 0.80 13.47
CA PRO A 169 9.09 1.50 14.72
C PRO A 169 10.49 2.13 14.72
N ILE A 170 10.63 3.28 15.38
CA ILE A 170 11.94 3.91 15.60
C ILE A 170 12.71 3.22 16.72
N LEU A 171 12.06 2.30 17.44
CA LEU A 171 12.59 1.50 18.54
C LEU A 171 13.11 2.40 19.67
N ASP A 172 12.34 3.43 20.00
CA ASP A 172 12.60 4.30 21.13
C ASP A 172 12.24 3.63 22.47
N ALA A 173 12.33 4.38 23.57
CA ALA A 173 11.99 3.84 24.89
C ALA A 173 10.51 3.40 25.00
N SER A 174 9.60 4.08 24.30
CA SER A 174 8.17 3.75 24.34
C SER A 174 7.90 2.46 23.58
N ASP A 175 8.45 2.32 22.37
CA ASP A 175 8.34 1.12 21.54
C ASP A 175 8.81 -0.14 22.29
N ARG A 176 9.93 -0.03 23.01
CA ARG A 176 10.53 -1.15 23.74
C ARG A 176 9.78 -1.53 25.02
N VAL A 177 8.93 -0.63 25.52
CA VAL A 177 8.01 -0.92 26.62
C VAL A 177 6.73 -1.55 26.09
N ASP A 178 6.20 -1.03 24.99
CA ASP A 178 4.94 -1.47 24.39
C ASP A 178 5.05 -2.86 23.76
N VAL A 179 6.17 -3.14 23.07
CA VAL A 179 6.41 -4.38 22.34
C VAL A 179 7.78 -4.92 22.68
N THR A 180 7.85 -6.18 23.15
CA THR A 180 9.13 -6.85 23.43
C THR A 180 9.55 -7.78 22.29
N PRO A 181 10.84 -8.15 22.18
CA PRO A 181 11.26 -9.15 21.21
C PRO A 181 10.58 -10.52 21.38
N ALA A 182 10.18 -10.86 22.61
CA ALA A 182 9.42 -12.07 22.91
C ALA A 182 8.00 -12.01 22.33
N ASP A 183 7.38 -10.83 22.29
CA ASP A 183 6.05 -10.65 21.72
C ASP A 183 6.06 -10.82 20.20
N VAL A 184 7.07 -10.25 19.52
CA VAL A 184 7.26 -10.44 18.07
C VAL A 184 7.49 -11.91 17.75
N ARG A 185 8.34 -12.59 18.53
CA ARG A 185 8.58 -14.03 18.42
C ARG A 185 7.31 -14.86 18.66
N GLY A 186 6.54 -14.48 19.68
CA GLY A 186 5.23 -15.03 20.03
C GLY A 186 4.13 -14.69 19.03
N GLY A 187 4.36 -13.75 18.11
CA GLY A 187 3.38 -13.27 17.13
C GLY A 187 2.16 -12.61 17.78
N PHE A 188 2.33 -11.99 18.95
CA PHE A 188 1.23 -11.40 19.72
C PHE A 188 0.86 -10.02 19.17
N THR A 189 0.25 -9.98 17.99
CA THR A 189 -0.01 -8.72 17.27
C THR A 189 -0.84 -7.70 18.06
N GLY A 190 -1.67 -8.16 18.99
CA GLY A 190 -2.50 -7.32 19.85
C GLY A 190 -1.73 -6.37 20.77
N VAL A 191 -0.50 -6.73 21.19
CA VAL A 191 0.30 -5.83 22.06
C VAL A 191 0.77 -4.57 21.32
N ALA A 192 0.84 -4.64 19.99
CA ALA A 192 1.33 -3.55 19.15
C ALA A 192 0.22 -2.59 18.69
N VAL A 193 -1.01 -2.70 19.18
CA VAL A 193 -2.15 -1.86 18.74
C VAL A 193 -1.95 -0.38 19.10
N ASP A 194 -1.40 -0.09 20.27
CA ASP A 194 -1.15 1.29 20.67
C ASP A 194 0.00 1.91 19.87
N ALA A 195 1.06 1.13 19.62
CA ALA A 195 2.14 1.53 18.71
C ALA A 195 1.61 1.74 17.28
N MET A 196 0.79 0.82 16.77
CA MET A 196 0.14 0.92 15.44
C MET A 196 -0.60 2.24 15.28
N ARG A 197 -1.45 2.62 16.26
CA ARG A 197 -2.14 3.91 16.26
C ARG A 197 -1.19 5.10 16.33
N ARG A 198 -0.15 5.04 17.16
CA ARG A 198 0.88 6.10 17.29
C ARG A 198 1.62 6.34 15.97
N TYR A 199 1.89 5.27 15.22
CA TYR A 199 2.54 5.34 13.90
C TYR A 199 1.57 5.65 12.75
N GLY A 200 0.26 5.75 12.99
CA GLY A 200 -0.73 5.96 11.94
C GLY A 200 -0.90 4.77 11.00
N ALA A 201 -0.50 3.57 11.42
CA ALA A 201 -0.66 2.35 10.64
C ALA A 201 -2.06 1.74 10.80
N ASP A 202 -2.53 1.04 9.78
CA ASP A 202 -3.81 0.32 9.76
C ASP A 202 -3.69 -1.11 10.29
N GLY A 203 -2.49 -1.67 10.23
CA GLY A 203 -2.20 -3.04 10.64
C GLY A 203 -0.79 -3.24 11.19
N VAL A 204 -0.54 -4.45 11.69
CA VAL A 204 0.77 -4.85 12.24
C VAL A 204 1.26 -6.09 11.53
N ILE A 205 2.55 -6.15 11.23
CA ILE A 205 3.28 -7.35 10.81
C ILE A 205 4.39 -7.61 11.83
N MET A 206 4.50 -8.84 12.30
CA MET A 206 5.57 -9.34 13.17
C MET A 206 6.32 -10.46 12.46
N LEU A 207 7.63 -10.29 12.32
CA LEU A 207 8.54 -11.27 11.72
C LEU A 207 9.59 -11.72 12.75
N ASP A 208 9.62 -13.01 13.03
CA ASP A 208 10.73 -13.67 13.72
C ASP A 208 11.56 -14.44 12.69
N LEU A 209 12.71 -13.85 12.34
CA LEU A 209 13.61 -14.33 11.30
C LEU A 209 14.81 -15.05 11.93
N ARG A 210 14.92 -16.35 11.68
CA ARG A 210 15.93 -17.20 12.31
C ARG A 210 16.81 -17.93 11.29
N PRO A 211 18.11 -18.02 11.55
CA PRO A 211 18.98 -18.92 10.82
C PRO A 211 18.72 -20.37 11.29
N ASN A 212 18.68 -21.29 10.34
CA ASN A 212 18.94 -22.71 10.57
C ASN A 212 20.30 -23.05 9.95
N ARG A 213 20.71 -24.32 10.03
CA ARG A 213 22.03 -24.76 9.55
C ARG A 213 22.31 -24.36 8.09
N ASP A 214 21.34 -24.57 7.20
CA ASP A 214 21.51 -24.42 5.75
C ASP A 214 20.46 -23.50 5.09
N PHE A 215 19.52 -22.97 5.87
CA PHE A 215 18.41 -22.16 5.37
C PHE A 215 17.92 -21.19 6.45
N TRP A 216 17.11 -20.21 6.06
CA TRP A 216 16.46 -19.27 6.96
C TRP A 216 14.97 -19.63 7.10
N THR A 217 14.41 -19.37 8.28
CA THR A 217 12.96 -19.46 8.54
C THR A 217 12.45 -18.15 9.08
N GLY A 218 11.33 -17.68 8.53
CA GLY A 218 10.55 -16.55 9.04
C GLY A 218 9.22 -17.05 9.55
N ARG A 219 8.92 -16.79 10.83
CA ARG A 219 7.57 -16.89 11.38
C ARG A 219 6.92 -15.51 11.29
N TRP A 220 5.78 -15.45 10.64
CA TRP A 220 5.03 -14.24 10.36
C TRP A 220 3.73 -14.28 11.13
N ALA A 221 3.40 -13.19 11.81
CA ALA A 221 2.07 -12.92 12.32
C ALA A 221 1.64 -11.54 11.85
N TRP A 222 0.41 -11.37 11.38
CA TRP A 222 -0.07 -10.07 10.95
C TRP A 222 -1.55 -9.88 11.32
N ARG A 223 -1.93 -8.62 11.54
CA ARG A 223 -3.31 -8.21 11.80
C ARG A 223 -3.69 -6.96 11.02
N ILE A 224 -4.96 -6.86 10.64
CA ILE A 224 -5.60 -5.62 10.17
C ILE A 224 -7.12 -5.70 10.44
N ALA A 225 -7.64 -4.72 11.16
CA ALA A 225 -9.00 -4.74 11.70
C ALA A 225 -9.29 -6.11 12.36
N ASP A 226 -10.29 -6.85 11.87
CA ASP A 226 -10.70 -8.17 12.37
C ASP A 226 -9.96 -9.37 11.75
N SER A 227 -9.04 -9.14 10.81
CA SER A 227 -8.23 -10.22 10.24
C SER A 227 -6.93 -10.37 10.99
N GLU A 228 -6.61 -11.60 11.36
CA GLU A 228 -5.34 -11.96 11.96
C GLU A 228 -4.91 -13.34 11.42
N SER A 229 -3.63 -13.50 11.10
CA SER A 229 -3.10 -14.76 10.60
C SER A 229 -1.65 -14.96 10.99
N THR A 230 -1.26 -16.21 11.13
CA THR A 230 0.13 -16.62 11.40
C THR A 230 0.53 -17.71 10.42
N PHE A 231 1.77 -17.63 9.91
CA PHE A 231 2.33 -18.64 9.01
C PHE A 231 3.86 -18.67 9.09
N GLN A 232 4.47 -19.66 8.44
CA GLN A 232 5.92 -19.78 8.31
C GLN A 232 6.35 -19.88 6.85
N ARG A 233 7.54 -19.35 6.55
CA ARG A 233 8.23 -19.50 5.26
C ARG A 233 9.70 -19.78 5.51
N SER A 234 10.29 -20.59 4.65
CA SER A 234 11.71 -20.89 4.67
C SER A 234 12.30 -20.66 3.29
N GLY A 235 13.58 -20.29 3.25
CA GLY A 235 14.33 -20.04 2.02
C GLY A 235 15.83 -20.18 2.26
N ALA A 236 16.61 -20.33 1.20
CA ALA A 236 18.06 -20.45 1.28
C ALA A 236 18.71 -19.17 1.85
N ALA A 237 18.09 -18.01 1.63
CA ALA A 237 18.55 -16.72 2.11
C ALA A 237 17.45 -15.90 2.80
N ARG A 238 17.86 -14.92 3.63
CA ARG A 238 16.95 -13.98 4.30
C ARG A 238 16.01 -13.26 3.33
N GLY A 239 16.53 -12.83 2.18
CA GLY A 239 15.73 -12.15 1.16
C GLY A 239 14.61 -13.01 0.58
N GLU A 240 14.84 -14.31 0.39
CA GLU A 240 13.83 -15.25 -0.09
C GLU A 240 12.71 -15.46 0.94
N VAL A 241 13.07 -15.54 2.24
CA VAL A 241 12.08 -15.59 3.33
C VAL A 241 11.21 -14.33 3.34
N LEU A 242 11.81 -13.15 3.16
CA LEU A 242 11.07 -11.89 3.04
C LEU A 242 10.16 -11.88 1.82
N GLU A 243 10.65 -12.30 0.66
CA GLU A 243 9.88 -12.33 -0.59
C GLU A 243 8.63 -13.21 -0.47
N LEU A 244 8.82 -14.45 0.00
CA LEU A 244 7.72 -15.40 0.19
C LEU A 244 6.73 -14.94 1.28
N GLY A 245 7.21 -14.24 2.31
CA GLY A 245 6.40 -13.76 3.43
C GLY A 245 5.58 -12.52 3.09
N LEU A 246 6.24 -11.46 2.64
CA LEU A 246 5.58 -10.23 2.20
C LEU A 246 4.68 -10.50 1.00
N GLY A 247 5.07 -11.39 0.09
CA GLY A 247 4.23 -11.81 -1.02
C GLY A 247 2.89 -12.41 -0.58
N ARG A 248 2.91 -13.35 0.37
CA ARG A 248 1.68 -13.93 0.94
C ARG A 248 0.81 -12.88 1.64
N ILE A 249 1.42 -11.92 2.34
CA ILE A 249 0.69 -10.83 2.99
C ILE A 249 0.05 -9.93 1.93
N ALA A 250 0.79 -9.54 0.88
CA ALA A 250 0.24 -8.77 -0.24
C ALA A 250 -0.93 -9.49 -0.93
N GLU A 251 -0.83 -10.78 -1.20
CA GLU A 251 -1.95 -11.58 -1.75
C GLU A 251 -3.19 -11.52 -0.83
N SER A 252 -2.97 -11.62 0.49
CA SER A 252 -4.06 -11.60 1.47
C SER A 252 -4.71 -10.21 1.58
N LEU A 253 -3.92 -9.14 1.53
CA LEU A 253 -4.39 -7.77 1.52
C LEU A 253 -5.14 -7.47 0.20
N ALA A 254 -4.55 -7.85 -0.93
CA ALA A 254 -5.16 -7.69 -2.23
C ALA A 254 -6.49 -8.45 -2.32
N ALA A 255 -6.55 -9.70 -1.88
CA ALA A 255 -7.81 -10.46 -1.89
C ALA A 255 -8.92 -9.81 -1.05
N ARG A 256 -8.56 -9.07 0.01
CA ARG A 256 -9.52 -8.36 0.88
C ARG A 256 -9.95 -7.01 0.32
N PHE A 257 -9.05 -6.29 -0.32
CA PHE A 257 -9.26 -4.90 -0.73
C PHE A 257 -9.32 -4.69 -2.25
N SER A 258 -9.13 -5.76 -3.04
CA SER A 258 -9.38 -5.73 -4.46
C SER A 258 -10.85 -5.61 -4.74
N VAL A 259 -11.17 -4.81 -5.74
CA VAL A 259 -12.52 -4.56 -6.16
C VAL A 259 -12.73 -5.14 -7.56
N ARG A 260 -13.95 -5.61 -7.81
CA ARG A 260 -14.39 -6.09 -9.11
C ARG A 260 -15.21 -5.02 -9.80
N PRO A 261 -15.08 -4.85 -11.13
CA PRO A 261 -16.04 -4.08 -11.89
C PRO A 261 -17.45 -4.63 -11.67
N THR A 262 -18.41 -3.78 -11.33
CA THR A 262 -19.83 -4.15 -11.18
C THR A 262 -20.70 -3.29 -12.07
N ALA A 263 -21.97 -3.70 -12.21
CA ALA A 263 -22.99 -2.77 -12.70
C ALA A 263 -22.96 -1.51 -11.81
N ASN A 264 -23.00 -0.37 -12.47
CA ASN A 264 -22.88 0.94 -11.86
C ASN A 264 -23.99 1.15 -10.80
N THR A 265 -23.63 0.96 -9.53
CA THR A 265 -24.59 0.92 -8.42
C THR A 265 -24.45 2.16 -7.56
N ALA A 266 -25.59 2.73 -7.18
CA ALA A 266 -25.65 3.87 -6.27
C ALA A 266 -25.85 3.35 -4.84
N GLN A 267 -24.87 3.58 -3.99
CA GLN A 267 -24.90 3.26 -2.56
C GLN A 267 -25.27 4.52 -1.76
N ARG A 268 -26.21 4.38 -0.83
CA ARG A 268 -26.54 5.47 0.11
C ARG A 268 -25.55 5.45 1.26
N VAL A 269 -24.94 6.60 1.54
CA VAL A 269 -23.98 6.81 2.62
C VAL A 269 -24.47 7.97 3.49
N VAL A 270 -24.71 7.72 4.77
CA VAL A 270 -25.16 8.72 5.74
C VAL A 270 -24.00 9.04 6.67
N VAL A 271 -23.58 10.31 6.71
CA VAL A 271 -22.46 10.76 7.53
C VAL A 271 -22.96 11.76 8.56
N SER A 272 -22.77 11.44 9.84
CA SER A 272 -23.03 12.33 10.98
C SER A 272 -21.77 13.10 11.38
N GLY A 273 -21.93 14.23 12.10
CA GLY A 273 -20.79 15.05 12.57
C GLY A 273 -20.32 16.11 11.57
N ILE A 274 -21.08 16.37 10.51
CA ILE A 274 -20.79 17.44 9.55
C ILE A 274 -21.41 18.74 10.09
N GLU A 275 -20.59 19.52 10.79
CA GLU A 275 -21.03 20.76 11.47
C GLU A 275 -20.63 22.03 10.70
N THR A 276 -19.62 21.94 9.83
CA THR A 276 -19.09 23.09 9.10
C THR A 276 -19.01 22.82 7.60
N PRO A 277 -19.00 23.88 6.76
CA PRO A 277 -18.72 23.74 5.33
C PRO A 277 -17.35 23.10 5.04
N ALA A 278 -16.39 23.21 5.96
CA ALA A 278 -15.10 22.55 5.84
C ALA A 278 -15.24 21.02 5.98
N HIS A 279 -15.95 20.54 7.01
CA HIS A 279 -16.23 19.11 7.21
C HIS A 279 -16.96 18.52 6.00
N TYR A 280 -17.93 19.26 5.45
CA TYR A 280 -18.64 18.85 4.23
C TYR A 280 -17.69 18.66 3.04
N ASN A 281 -16.84 19.65 2.76
CA ASN A 281 -15.90 19.57 1.65
C ASN A 281 -14.89 18.43 1.84
N GLU A 282 -14.48 18.16 3.07
CA GLU A 282 -13.57 17.06 3.39
C GLU A 282 -14.22 15.69 3.12
N VAL A 283 -15.43 15.46 3.65
CA VAL A 283 -16.19 14.22 3.40
C VAL A 283 -16.50 14.04 1.92
N GLN A 284 -16.91 15.10 1.23
CA GLN A 284 -17.21 15.02 -0.21
C GLN A 284 -15.96 14.63 -1.01
N ARG A 285 -14.85 15.35 -0.83
CA ARG A 285 -13.58 15.04 -1.54
C ARG A 285 -13.06 13.66 -1.20
N PHE A 286 -13.15 13.26 0.07
CA PHE A 286 -12.76 11.93 0.50
C PHE A 286 -13.52 10.85 -0.29
N LEU A 287 -14.86 10.93 -0.32
CA LEU A 287 -15.68 9.96 -1.06
C LEU A 287 -15.42 10.00 -2.58
N GLU A 288 -15.22 11.19 -3.16
CA GLU A 288 -14.94 11.37 -4.59
C GLU A 288 -13.59 10.77 -5.02
N ASN A 289 -12.60 10.78 -4.13
CA ASN A 289 -11.26 10.29 -4.44
C ASN A 289 -11.10 8.77 -4.22
N LEU A 290 -12.12 8.08 -3.70
CA LEU A 290 -12.07 6.63 -3.54
C LEU A 290 -12.02 5.93 -4.90
N THR A 291 -11.17 4.91 -5.01
CA THR A 291 -11.06 4.09 -6.21
C THR A 291 -12.42 3.59 -6.68
N GLY A 292 -12.68 3.76 -7.98
CA GLY A 292 -13.91 3.27 -8.62
C GLY A 292 -15.17 4.07 -8.27
N VAL A 293 -15.07 5.18 -7.54
CA VAL A 293 -16.18 6.13 -7.39
C VAL A 293 -16.25 7.01 -8.63
N GLU A 294 -17.42 7.05 -9.26
CA GLU A 294 -17.67 7.85 -10.47
C GLU A 294 -18.34 9.19 -10.14
N SER A 295 -19.19 9.22 -9.11
CA SER A 295 -19.83 10.46 -8.67
C SER A 295 -20.33 10.36 -7.23
N VAL A 296 -20.29 11.49 -6.53
CA VAL A 296 -20.88 11.67 -5.20
C VAL A 296 -21.91 12.79 -5.30
N ARG A 297 -23.14 12.54 -4.83
CA ARG A 297 -24.22 13.53 -4.82
C ARG A 297 -24.87 13.63 -3.46
N VAL A 298 -25.14 14.84 -2.99
CA VAL A 298 -25.92 15.05 -1.76
C VAL A 298 -27.40 14.79 -2.06
N LEU A 299 -28.02 13.93 -1.26
CA LEU A 299 -29.46 13.65 -1.30
C LEU A 299 -30.25 14.48 -0.28
N GLY A 300 -29.64 14.86 0.83
CA GLY A 300 -30.28 15.67 1.86
C GLY A 300 -29.42 15.86 3.11
N ALA A 301 -29.87 16.73 4.00
CA ALA A 301 -29.23 17.00 5.29
C ALA A 301 -30.30 17.12 6.39
N VAL A 302 -30.04 16.53 7.55
CA VAL A 302 -30.88 16.59 8.75
C VAL A 302 -29.97 16.79 9.96
N GLY A 303 -30.04 17.96 10.60
CA GLY A 303 -29.12 18.32 11.67
C GLY A 303 -27.66 18.34 11.18
N SER A 304 -26.76 17.63 11.89
CA SER A 304 -25.36 17.43 11.48
C SER A 304 -25.13 16.16 10.64
N ALA A 305 -26.21 15.52 10.17
CA ALA A 305 -26.15 14.35 9.31
C ALA A 305 -26.44 14.73 7.86
N MET A 306 -25.57 14.31 6.93
CA MET A 306 -25.79 14.44 5.50
C MET A 306 -25.87 13.07 4.84
N THR A 307 -26.77 12.96 3.87
CA THR A 307 -26.94 11.73 3.08
C THR A 307 -26.37 11.96 1.69
N PHE A 308 -25.48 11.06 1.28
CA PHE A 308 -24.83 11.04 -0.02
C PHE A 308 -25.31 9.82 -0.82
N SER A 309 -25.42 9.99 -2.12
CA SER A 309 -25.50 8.93 -3.13
C SER A 309 -24.11 8.80 -3.74
N VAL A 310 -23.41 7.72 -3.40
CA VAL A 310 -22.10 7.40 -3.96
C VAL A 310 -22.31 6.37 -5.06
N ARG A 311 -21.94 6.74 -6.27
CA ARG A 311 -22.02 5.87 -7.44
C ARG A 311 -20.65 5.26 -7.71
N SER A 312 -20.58 3.94 -7.74
CA SER A 312 -19.32 3.23 -7.99
C SER A 312 -19.45 2.23 -9.13
N SER A 313 -18.39 2.14 -9.93
CA SER A 313 -18.19 1.10 -10.95
C SER A 313 -17.65 -0.20 -10.35
N THR A 314 -17.46 -0.26 -9.03
CA THR A 314 -16.81 -1.37 -8.34
C THR A 314 -17.50 -1.72 -7.03
N ASP A 315 -17.38 -2.97 -6.58
CA ASP A 315 -17.84 -3.40 -5.25
C ASP A 315 -16.92 -2.89 -4.13
N GLY A 316 -17.20 -3.25 -2.87
CA GLY A 316 -16.28 -3.03 -1.76
C GLY A 316 -16.17 -1.59 -1.23
N LEU A 317 -17.16 -0.72 -1.51
CA LEU A 317 -17.13 0.70 -1.10
C LEU A 317 -16.90 0.87 0.42
N ARG A 318 -17.56 0.04 1.23
CA ARG A 318 -17.42 0.08 2.68
C ARG A 318 -15.97 -0.17 3.13
N GLN A 319 -15.35 -1.22 2.60
CA GLN A 319 -13.98 -1.61 2.95
C GLN A 319 -13.00 -0.48 2.62
N ARG A 320 -13.19 0.20 1.48
CA ARG A 320 -12.37 1.36 1.09
C ARG A 320 -12.57 2.56 2.02
N ILE A 321 -13.81 2.83 2.43
CA ILE A 321 -14.08 3.92 3.39
C ILE A 321 -13.40 3.64 4.74
N GLU A 322 -13.48 2.40 5.21
CA GLU A 322 -12.88 1.98 6.50
C GLU A 322 -11.35 2.00 6.51
N LEU A 323 -10.69 1.98 5.33
CA LEU A 323 -9.23 1.95 5.19
C LEU A 323 -8.58 3.33 5.28
N THR A 324 -9.14 4.35 4.62
CA THR A 324 -8.39 5.57 4.28
C THR A 324 -9.03 6.86 4.80
N GLY A 325 -10.08 6.75 5.60
CA GLY A 325 -11.02 7.84 5.79
C GLY A 325 -11.17 8.38 7.20
N PRO A 326 -11.59 9.66 7.33
CA PRO A 326 -12.08 10.23 8.59
C PRO A 326 -13.48 9.71 8.97
N LEU A 327 -13.95 8.64 8.33
CA LEU A 327 -15.30 8.11 8.47
C LEU A 327 -15.28 6.81 9.24
N GLU A 328 -15.72 6.87 10.49
CA GLU A 328 -15.90 5.68 11.32
C GLU A 328 -17.22 5.00 11.01
N PHE A 329 -17.17 3.73 10.62
CA PHE A 329 -18.37 2.92 10.40
C PHE A 329 -19.18 2.78 11.70
N GLN A 330 -20.49 3.01 11.60
CA GLN A 330 -21.43 2.87 12.72
C GLN A 330 -22.27 1.61 12.54
N HIS A 331 -23.04 1.53 11.45
CA HIS A 331 -23.87 0.37 11.13
C HIS A 331 -24.33 0.39 9.67
N HIS A 332 -24.91 -0.72 9.20
CA HIS A 332 -25.56 -0.83 7.91
C HIS A 332 -27.07 -1.00 8.12
N ASP A 333 -27.87 -0.03 7.68
CA ASP A 333 -29.32 -0.17 7.60
C ASP A 333 -29.67 -0.99 6.36
N LEU A 334 -29.95 -2.28 6.57
CA LEU A 334 -30.33 -3.21 5.51
C LEU A 334 -31.69 -2.91 4.88
N ALA A 335 -32.60 -2.25 5.62
CA ALA A 335 -33.93 -1.91 5.11
C ALA A 335 -33.88 -0.69 4.18
N ALA A 336 -33.07 0.32 4.54
CA ALA A 336 -32.84 1.50 3.71
C ALA A 336 -31.70 1.32 2.70
N GLY A 337 -30.93 0.23 2.79
CA GLY A 337 -29.71 0.00 2.01
C GLY A 337 -28.67 1.11 2.23
N ALA A 338 -28.55 1.62 3.46
CA ALA A 338 -27.74 2.79 3.78
C ALA A 338 -26.59 2.44 4.72
N LEU A 339 -25.38 2.90 4.40
CA LEU A 339 -24.21 2.78 5.26
C LEU A 339 -24.09 4.02 6.13
N HIS A 340 -24.06 3.84 7.45
CA HIS A 340 -23.98 4.94 8.41
C HIS A 340 -22.55 5.08 8.94
N TYR A 341 -22.06 6.31 8.93
CA TYR A 341 -20.74 6.70 9.40
C TYR A 341 -20.82 7.91 10.32
N ARG A 342 -19.77 8.07 11.13
CA ARG A 342 -19.48 9.27 11.91
C ARG A 342 -18.20 9.90 11.38
N PHE A 343 -18.26 11.19 11.09
CA PHE A 343 -17.07 11.97 10.77
C PHE A 343 -16.28 12.20 12.06
N ALA A 344 -15.07 11.65 12.12
CA ALA A 344 -14.14 11.78 13.23
C ALA A 344 -12.98 12.68 12.77
N LEU A 345 -12.89 13.87 13.37
CA LEU A 345 -11.70 14.72 13.35
C LEU A 345 -11.17 14.88 14.77
#